data_AF-A0A381Q570-F1
#
_entry.id   AF-A0A381Q570-F1
#
_cell.length_a   1.000
_cell.length_b   1.000
_cell.length_c   1.000
_cell.angle_alpha   90.00
_cell.angle_beta   90.00
_cell.angle_gamma   90.00
#
_symmetry.space_group_name_H-M   'P 1'
#
loop_
_entity.id
_entity.type
_entity.pdbx_description
1 polymer ?
#
loop_
_entity_poly.entity_id
_entity_poly.type
_entity_poly.pdbx_seq_one_letter_code
_entity_poly.pdbx_strand_id
1 'polypeptide(L)'
;MTLALDLAQRGIKVCVLEQGSEAQAGDAKCNTVSARTMETFRHLGVADKVRAAGLPDDYPTDAIFTDGFGGTEITRIKLPSRNERMQSNSRSAPGFLDSNWLTPEPVVRLSQYFLNPILYQYAKTFPNISLMPQVIFRKYETTECGVHVTGDSIADGKSIELEASYLVGCDGAHSVVRKQMGVNLIGDDQLGRTRSTLIRCPQIRDLYEGRPAWMNWISNSKVSGVCIAIDGKELWLLHRNVPAQAPDFDALDADQSIRDLVGVADLQWEVIQHVDWTARRLVAERFRVGNVFIEGDAAHIWIPMAGYGMNAGIADAMNLSWMMAAVLLGHASPSILDAHEKERHPITEQVSRLAMAKALEYASRNTEKDVPREEVAKIVYEINAPQFVCEGLNFGYFYDDSPLILYDTEIPPSYDMGSATPSTAPGCRLPHFWLSAKDSIYDLLGPYYSLLQLNGRKMDSLFKYAFDVGRMPLTVIDAEVEASYFRHDFLLVRADQHICWRGNALPDDMTAVVETLTHRSA
;
A
#
# COMPACT_ATOMS: atom_id res chain seq x y z
N MET A 1 7.04 5.25 -8.84
CA MET A 1 6.67 6.66 -8.59
C MET A 1 6.89 7.07 -7.15
N THR A 2 6.24 6.43 -6.15
CA THR A 2 6.36 6.83 -4.74
C THR A 2 7.80 6.89 -4.22
N LEU A 3 8.61 5.86 -4.51
CA LEU A 3 10.04 5.83 -4.21
C LEU A 3 10.79 7.06 -4.73
N ALA A 4 10.54 7.43 -6.00
CA ALA A 4 11.19 8.56 -6.64
C ALA A 4 10.78 9.90 -5.99
N LEU A 5 9.51 10.05 -5.62
CA LEU A 5 9.00 11.24 -4.95
C LEU A 5 9.66 11.43 -3.57
N ASP A 6 9.69 10.38 -2.74
CA ASP A 6 10.28 10.47 -1.40
C ASP A 6 11.80 10.72 -1.44
N LEU A 7 12.53 10.01 -2.32
CA LEU A 7 13.95 10.25 -2.55
C LEU A 7 14.21 11.70 -3.03
N ALA A 8 13.42 12.19 -3.98
CA ALA A 8 13.58 13.54 -4.51
C ALA A 8 13.25 14.63 -3.49
N GLN A 9 12.25 14.42 -2.63
CA GLN A 9 11.91 15.31 -1.50
C GLN A 9 13.06 15.41 -0.49
N ARG A 10 13.90 14.38 -0.39
CA ARG A 10 15.14 14.35 0.41
C ARG A 10 16.37 14.89 -0.33
N GLY A 11 16.20 15.40 -1.55
CA GLY A 11 17.29 15.97 -2.35
C GLY A 11 18.07 14.96 -3.20
N ILE A 12 17.64 13.70 -3.27
CA ILE A 12 18.30 12.68 -4.09
C ILE A 12 17.87 12.82 -5.56
N LYS A 13 18.83 12.74 -6.48
CA LYS A 13 18.54 12.68 -7.92
C LYS A 13 18.06 11.28 -8.30
N VAL A 14 16.94 11.20 -9.00
CA VAL A 14 16.33 9.94 -9.40
C VAL A 14 16.03 9.97 -10.89
N CYS A 15 16.37 8.90 -11.60
CA CYS A 15 15.93 8.66 -12.96
C CYS A 15 14.89 7.53 -12.94
N VAL A 16 13.75 7.72 -13.61
CA VAL A 16 12.73 6.68 -13.76
C VAL A 16 12.54 6.35 -15.22
N LEU A 17 12.81 5.09 -15.57
CA LEU A 17 12.49 4.53 -16.88
C LEU A 17 11.08 3.96 -16.84
N GLU A 18 10.25 4.36 -17.79
CA GLU A 18 8.87 3.87 -17.94
C GLU A 18 8.64 3.48 -19.39
N GLN A 19 8.16 2.25 -19.62
CA GLN A 19 7.87 1.76 -20.97
C GLN A 19 6.61 2.42 -21.55
N GLY A 20 5.64 2.74 -20.71
CA GLY A 20 4.42 3.45 -21.07
C GLY A 20 4.68 4.86 -21.58
N SER A 21 3.68 5.39 -22.30
CA SER A 21 3.70 6.80 -22.74
C SER A 21 3.11 7.72 -21.67
N GLU A 22 3.45 9.02 -21.72
CA GLU A 22 2.85 10.01 -20.80
C GLU A 22 1.32 10.10 -20.94
N ALA A 23 0.80 9.82 -22.14
CA ALA A 23 -0.62 9.91 -22.47
C ALA A 23 -1.38 8.62 -22.17
N GLN A 24 -0.71 7.58 -21.69
CA GLN A 24 -1.37 6.30 -21.39
C GLN A 24 -2.36 6.50 -20.24
N ALA A 25 -3.62 6.12 -20.47
CA ALA A 25 -4.61 6.07 -19.42
C ALA A 25 -4.12 5.13 -18.30
N GLY A 26 -4.42 5.46 -17.04
CA GLY A 26 -4.03 4.59 -15.94
C GLY A 26 -4.70 3.21 -16.06
N ASP A 27 -4.06 2.18 -15.50
CA ASP A 27 -4.67 0.85 -15.42
C ASP A 27 -5.72 0.83 -14.30
N ALA A 28 -6.93 0.34 -14.57
CA ALA A 28 -7.95 0.11 -13.55
C ALA A 28 -7.67 -1.17 -12.75
N LYS A 29 -6.52 -1.20 -12.07
CA LYS A 29 -6.06 -2.31 -11.21
C LYS A 29 -6.54 -2.11 -9.77
N CYS A 30 -5.66 -1.77 -8.84
CA CYS A 30 -6.04 -1.59 -7.44
C CYS A 30 -7.04 -0.44 -7.29
N ASN A 31 -8.08 -0.62 -6.46
CA ASN A 31 -9.16 0.34 -6.25
C ASN A 31 -9.24 0.88 -4.81
N THR A 32 -8.21 0.62 -3.99
CA THR A 32 -8.15 1.06 -2.60
C THR A 32 -6.78 1.61 -2.28
N VAL A 33 -6.77 2.84 -1.78
CA VAL A 33 -5.61 3.45 -1.14
C VAL A 33 -5.84 3.32 0.36
N SER A 34 -4.99 2.52 1.00
CA SER A 34 -5.04 2.25 2.43
C SER A 34 -4.81 3.53 3.24
N ALA A 35 -5.27 3.56 4.49
CA ALA A 35 -5.04 4.69 5.39
C ALA A 35 -3.54 4.91 5.60
N ARG A 36 -2.78 3.82 5.74
CA ARG A 36 -1.32 3.86 5.83
C ARG A 36 -0.65 4.48 4.61
N THR A 37 -1.16 4.19 3.42
CA THR A 37 -0.69 4.80 2.17
C THR A 37 -1.12 6.25 2.04
N MET A 38 -2.29 6.63 2.55
CA MET A 38 -2.70 8.03 2.59
C MET A 38 -1.83 8.86 3.56
N GLU A 39 -1.33 8.28 4.65
CA GLU A 39 -0.29 8.92 5.50
C GLU A 39 1.00 9.19 4.70
N THR A 40 1.42 8.25 3.86
CA THR A 40 2.52 8.46 2.92
C THR A 40 2.21 9.61 1.95
N PHE A 41 1.02 9.63 1.34
CA PHE A 41 0.66 10.72 0.42
C PHE A 41 0.51 12.07 1.13
N ARG A 42 0.20 12.09 2.42
CA ARG A 42 0.23 13.30 3.24
C ARG A 42 1.66 13.80 3.39
N HIS A 43 2.59 12.91 3.75
CA HIS A 43 4.03 13.22 3.83
C HIS A 43 4.59 13.77 2.50
N LEU A 44 4.17 13.17 1.38
CA LEU A 44 4.56 13.60 0.03
C LEU A 44 3.84 14.87 -0.44
N GLY A 45 2.84 15.38 0.28
CA GLY A 45 2.08 16.58 -0.09
C GLY A 45 1.06 16.38 -1.23
N VAL A 46 0.61 15.16 -1.47
CA VAL A 46 -0.33 14.81 -2.56
C VAL A 46 -1.66 14.22 -2.08
N ALA A 47 -1.84 14.02 -0.76
CA ALA A 47 -3.03 13.42 -0.16
C ALA A 47 -4.34 14.11 -0.60
N ASP A 48 -4.42 15.44 -0.61
CA ASP A 48 -5.66 16.14 -0.97
C ASP A 48 -6.06 15.87 -2.44
N LYS A 49 -5.09 15.85 -3.36
CA LYS A 49 -5.34 15.53 -4.78
C LYS A 49 -5.81 14.07 -4.94
N VAL A 50 -5.17 13.14 -4.24
CA VAL A 50 -5.56 11.72 -4.23
C VAL A 50 -6.96 11.57 -3.66
N ARG A 51 -7.25 12.22 -2.52
CA ARG A 51 -8.55 12.16 -1.86
C ARG A 51 -9.65 12.69 -2.75
N ALA A 52 -9.42 13.80 -3.46
CA ALA A 52 -10.40 14.47 -4.31
C ALA A 52 -10.73 13.73 -5.62
N ALA A 53 -9.93 12.72 -6.00
CA ALA A 53 -10.06 12.01 -7.27
C ALA A 53 -10.99 10.78 -7.23
N GLY A 54 -11.33 10.26 -8.40
CA GLY A 54 -12.14 9.05 -8.55
C GLY A 54 -13.63 9.28 -8.32
N LEU A 55 -14.18 8.68 -7.27
CA LEU A 55 -15.61 8.76 -6.96
C LEU A 55 -16.06 10.18 -6.58
N PRO A 56 -17.31 10.59 -6.90
CA PRO A 56 -17.90 11.84 -6.44
C PRO A 56 -17.97 11.95 -4.91
N ASP A 57 -18.02 13.18 -4.40
CA ASP A 57 -17.96 13.45 -2.95
C ASP A 57 -19.09 12.80 -2.16
N ASP A 58 -20.27 12.73 -2.76
CA ASP A 58 -21.50 12.17 -2.21
C ASP A 58 -21.67 10.68 -2.55
N TYR A 59 -20.79 10.11 -3.37
CA TYR A 59 -20.86 8.71 -3.76
C TYR A 59 -20.38 7.82 -2.60
N PRO A 60 -21.25 6.96 -2.04
CA PRO A 60 -20.91 6.07 -0.94
C PRO A 60 -19.95 4.97 -1.37
N THR A 61 -19.12 4.51 -0.44
CA THR A 61 -18.13 3.45 -0.72
C THR A 61 -18.57 2.07 -0.28
N ASP A 62 -19.89 1.87 -0.12
CA ASP A 62 -20.51 0.61 0.32
C ASP A 62 -20.04 -0.59 -0.52
N ALA A 63 -19.98 -1.75 0.11
CA ALA A 63 -19.83 -3.05 -0.56
C ALA A 63 -21.12 -3.87 -0.39
N ILE A 64 -21.73 -4.28 -1.49
CA ILE A 64 -22.97 -5.08 -1.53
C ILE A 64 -22.63 -6.51 -1.93
N PHE A 65 -23.27 -7.48 -1.30
CA PHE A 65 -23.32 -8.88 -1.73
C PHE A 65 -24.73 -9.18 -2.24
N THR A 66 -24.83 -9.64 -3.49
CA THR A 66 -26.12 -9.79 -4.20
C THR A 66 -26.05 -10.91 -5.25
N ASP A 67 -27.18 -11.32 -5.79
CA ASP A 67 -27.31 -12.22 -6.95
C ASP A 67 -27.40 -11.46 -8.30
N GLY A 68 -27.47 -10.13 -8.28
CA GLY A 68 -27.39 -9.24 -9.45
C GLY A 68 -27.80 -7.79 -9.12
N PHE A 69 -27.71 -6.87 -10.09
CA PHE A 69 -28.11 -5.46 -9.88
C PHE A 69 -29.63 -5.26 -9.77
N GLY A 70 -30.43 -6.04 -10.50
CA GLY A 70 -31.89 -6.14 -10.31
C GLY A 70 -32.30 -7.28 -9.37
N GLY A 71 -31.33 -7.86 -8.67
CA GLY A 71 -31.48 -9.01 -7.79
C GLY A 71 -31.81 -8.62 -6.35
N THR A 72 -31.71 -9.59 -5.44
CA THR A 72 -31.96 -9.33 -4.02
C THR A 72 -30.66 -9.18 -3.24
N GLU A 73 -30.47 -8.03 -2.59
CA GLU A 73 -29.37 -7.79 -1.67
C GLU A 73 -29.34 -8.86 -0.55
N ILE A 74 -28.20 -9.55 -0.41
CA ILE A 74 -27.96 -10.53 0.65
C ILE A 74 -27.52 -9.79 1.91
N THR A 75 -26.49 -8.95 1.78
CA THR A 75 -26.00 -8.09 2.87
C THR A 75 -25.21 -6.92 2.29
N ARG A 76 -25.01 -5.89 3.11
CA ARG A 76 -24.26 -4.68 2.77
C ARG A 76 -23.35 -4.27 3.90
N ILE A 77 -22.11 -3.97 3.54
CA ILE A 77 -21.12 -3.37 4.42
C ILE A 77 -21.15 -1.87 4.12
N LYS A 78 -21.81 -1.12 5.01
CA LYS A 78 -22.01 0.32 4.87
C LYS A 78 -20.70 1.06 5.13
N LEU A 79 -20.27 1.85 4.16
CA LEU A 79 -19.02 2.60 4.20
C LEU A 79 -19.28 4.05 3.76
N PRO A 80 -18.56 5.03 4.32
CA PRO A 80 -18.88 6.43 4.10
C PRO A 80 -18.50 6.90 2.68
N SER A 81 -19.27 7.84 2.15
CA SER A 81 -18.82 8.72 1.06
C SER A 81 -17.74 9.69 1.55
N ARG A 82 -17.09 10.42 0.65
CA ARG A 82 -16.10 11.43 1.04
C ARG A 82 -16.72 12.51 1.94
N ASN A 83 -17.92 12.97 1.61
CA ASN A 83 -18.65 13.96 2.43
C ASN A 83 -19.06 13.41 3.80
N GLU A 84 -19.43 12.13 3.90
CA GLU A 84 -19.70 11.48 5.19
C GLU A 84 -18.41 11.29 6.01
N ARG A 85 -17.25 11.11 5.37
CA ARG A 85 -15.95 11.05 6.06
C ARG A 85 -15.50 12.41 6.60
N MET A 86 -15.79 13.50 5.91
CA MET A 86 -15.20 14.82 6.20
C MET A 86 -16.03 15.72 7.15
N GLN A 87 -17.12 15.22 7.75
CA GLN A 87 -17.98 16.00 8.65
C GLN A 87 -17.39 16.26 10.05
N SER A 88 -16.29 15.59 10.43
CA SER A 88 -15.71 15.73 11.78
C SER A 88 -14.18 15.83 11.78
N ASN A 89 -13.63 17.01 11.46
CA ASN A 89 -12.20 17.35 11.67
C ASN A 89 -11.21 16.21 11.31
N SER A 90 -11.29 15.70 10.07
CA SER A 90 -10.41 14.64 9.56
C SER A 90 -10.54 13.27 10.26
N ARG A 91 -11.67 13.01 10.94
CA ARG A 91 -12.10 11.68 11.39
C ARG A 91 -13.35 11.26 10.61
N SER A 92 -13.52 9.97 10.30
CA SER A 92 -14.81 9.51 9.76
C SER A 92 -15.94 9.90 10.73
N ALA A 93 -17.08 10.34 10.18
CA ALA A 93 -18.24 10.63 11.01
C ALA A 93 -18.59 9.42 11.91
N PRO A 94 -19.08 9.65 13.15
CA PRO A 94 -19.49 8.56 14.03
C PRO A 94 -20.44 7.57 13.33
N GLY A 95 -20.22 6.26 13.54
CA GLY A 95 -21.12 5.21 13.06
C GLY A 95 -20.58 4.36 11.90
N PHE A 96 -19.39 4.65 11.37
CA PHE A 96 -18.69 3.75 10.45
C PHE A 96 -17.64 2.91 11.18
N LEU A 97 -17.33 1.72 10.65
CA LEU A 97 -16.40 0.77 11.26
C LEU A 97 -14.97 1.33 11.42
N ASP A 98 -14.57 2.31 10.62
CA ASP A 98 -13.24 2.95 10.65
C ASP A 98 -13.20 4.29 11.41
N SER A 99 -14.27 4.68 12.12
CA SER A 99 -14.39 6.03 12.71
C SER A 99 -13.39 6.33 13.82
N ASN A 100 -12.87 5.28 14.47
CA ASN A 100 -11.99 5.41 15.63
C ASN A 100 -10.52 5.09 15.31
N TRP A 101 -10.18 4.92 14.03
CA TRP A 101 -8.81 4.62 13.64
C TRP A 101 -7.86 5.73 14.02
N LEU A 102 -6.71 5.34 14.59
CA LEU A 102 -5.64 6.27 14.95
C LEU A 102 -4.83 6.64 13.71
N THR A 103 -5.38 7.54 12.89
CA THR A 103 -4.74 8.06 11.69
C THR A 103 -5.25 9.47 11.38
N PRO A 104 -4.43 10.35 10.77
CA PRO A 104 -4.93 11.61 10.21
C PRO A 104 -5.58 11.42 8.84
N GLU A 105 -5.44 10.24 8.24
CA GLU A 105 -5.71 9.99 6.83
C GLU A 105 -6.50 8.68 6.63
N PRO A 106 -7.84 8.73 6.58
CA PRO A 106 -8.66 7.54 6.41
C PRO A 106 -8.51 6.90 5.02
N VAL A 107 -8.99 5.65 4.88
CA VAL A 107 -8.98 4.91 3.61
C VAL A 107 -9.72 5.68 2.51
N VAL A 108 -9.12 5.70 1.31
CA VAL A 108 -9.73 6.28 0.11
C VAL A 108 -9.98 5.17 -0.93
N ARG A 109 -11.20 5.11 -1.47
CA ARG A 109 -11.52 4.22 -2.60
C ARG A 109 -11.20 4.93 -3.90
N LEU A 110 -10.03 4.62 -4.45
CA LEU A 110 -9.49 5.24 -5.65
C LEU A 110 -8.81 4.19 -6.51
N SER A 111 -9.17 4.16 -7.78
CA SER A 111 -8.51 3.32 -8.78
C SER A 111 -7.13 3.83 -9.17
N GLN A 112 -6.20 2.92 -9.45
CA GLN A 112 -4.93 3.23 -10.12
C GLN A 112 -5.11 3.97 -11.44
N TYR A 113 -6.29 3.84 -12.06
CA TYR A 113 -6.71 4.64 -13.22
C TYR A 113 -6.50 6.14 -12.99
N PHE A 114 -6.78 6.62 -11.78
CA PHE A 114 -6.62 8.02 -11.38
C PHE A 114 -5.33 8.27 -10.59
N LEU A 115 -4.95 7.34 -9.71
CA LEU A 115 -3.77 7.52 -8.85
C LEU A 115 -2.48 7.66 -9.67
N ASN A 116 -2.27 6.80 -10.66
CA ASN A 116 -1.02 6.80 -11.42
C ASN A 116 -0.79 8.12 -12.16
N PRO A 117 -1.78 8.67 -12.91
CA PRO A 117 -1.64 10.01 -13.50
C PRO A 117 -1.35 11.11 -12.47
N ILE A 118 -2.00 11.09 -11.31
CA ILE A 118 -1.76 12.09 -10.25
C ILE A 118 -0.30 12.05 -9.80
N LEU A 119 0.22 10.87 -9.50
CA LEU A 119 1.60 10.71 -9.06
C LEU A 119 2.61 11.05 -10.16
N TYR A 120 2.32 10.68 -11.41
CA TYR A 120 3.18 11.00 -12.56
C TYR A 120 3.27 12.51 -12.77
N GLN A 121 2.12 13.20 -12.82
CA GLN A 121 2.08 14.66 -12.99
C GLN A 121 2.72 15.38 -11.81
N TYR A 122 2.55 14.86 -10.60
CA TYR A 122 3.22 15.41 -9.43
C TYR A 122 4.74 15.21 -9.48
N ALA A 123 5.23 14.05 -9.92
CA ALA A 123 6.66 13.80 -10.08
C ALA A 123 7.32 14.78 -11.07
N LYS A 124 6.61 15.22 -12.11
CA LYS A 124 7.11 16.24 -13.07
C LYS A 124 7.42 17.59 -12.41
N THR A 125 6.87 17.89 -11.23
CA THR A 125 7.16 19.15 -10.53
C THR A 125 8.45 19.10 -9.73
N PHE A 126 9.11 17.94 -9.62
CA PHE A 126 10.34 17.78 -8.85
C PHE A 126 11.57 17.94 -9.76
N PRO A 127 12.47 18.90 -9.50
CA PRO A 127 13.66 19.11 -10.33
C PRO A 127 14.68 17.97 -10.25
N ASN A 128 14.59 17.15 -9.20
CA ASN A 128 15.49 16.01 -8.98
C ASN A 128 14.98 14.71 -9.61
N ILE A 129 13.80 14.71 -10.26
CA ILE A 129 13.26 13.53 -10.94
C ILE A 129 13.39 13.71 -12.46
N SER A 130 14.17 12.84 -13.08
CA SER A 130 14.20 12.67 -14.53
C SER A 130 13.26 11.53 -14.92
N LEU A 131 12.12 11.86 -15.53
CA LEU A 131 11.20 10.86 -16.09
C LEU A 131 11.58 10.57 -17.54
N MET A 132 11.76 9.29 -17.86
CA MET A 132 12.07 8.80 -19.20
C MET A 132 10.96 7.83 -19.65
N PRO A 133 9.80 8.37 -20.11
CA PRO A 133 8.72 7.56 -20.66
C PRO A 133 9.13 6.97 -22.02
N GLN A 134 8.42 5.94 -22.45
CA GLN A 134 8.73 5.19 -23.66
C GLN A 134 10.17 4.65 -23.71
N VAL A 135 10.70 4.21 -22.57
CA VAL A 135 12.00 3.56 -22.46
C VAL A 135 11.84 2.16 -21.89
N ILE A 136 12.35 1.16 -22.61
CA ILE A 136 12.38 -0.22 -22.16
C ILE A 136 13.72 -0.48 -21.47
N PHE A 137 13.69 -0.80 -20.18
CA PHE A 137 14.87 -1.34 -19.50
C PHE A 137 15.29 -2.67 -20.13
N ARG A 138 16.59 -2.84 -20.44
CA ARG A 138 17.12 -4.07 -21.05
C ARG A 138 17.97 -4.86 -20.09
N LYS A 139 18.98 -4.23 -19.51
CA LYS A 139 19.92 -4.91 -18.62
C LYS A 139 20.63 -3.96 -17.69
N TYR A 140 21.25 -4.53 -16.66
CA TYR A 140 22.23 -3.83 -15.85
C TYR A 140 23.53 -4.65 -15.71
N GLU A 141 24.63 -3.96 -15.43
CA GLU A 141 25.91 -4.54 -15.06
C GLU A 141 26.38 -3.84 -13.77
N THR A 142 26.83 -4.62 -12.78
CA THR A 142 27.39 -4.05 -11.54
C THR A 142 28.81 -3.53 -11.80
N THR A 143 29.11 -2.33 -11.30
CA THR A 143 30.44 -1.73 -11.33
C THR A 143 31.01 -1.62 -9.92
N GLU A 144 32.27 -1.20 -9.78
CA GLU A 144 32.86 -0.96 -8.44
C GLU A 144 32.12 0.13 -7.65
N CYS A 145 31.47 1.07 -8.34
CA CYS A 145 30.85 2.26 -7.73
C CYS A 145 29.31 2.25 -7.80
N GLY A 146 28.69 1.24 -8.39
CA GLY A 146 27.24 1.21 -8.60
C GLY A 146 26.81 0.23 -9.69
N VAL A 147 25.99 0.74 -10.61
CA VAL A 147 25.37 -0.03 -11.70
C VAL A 147 25.36 0.78 -12.99
N HIS A 148 25.73 0.11 -14.07
CA HIS A 148 25.54 0.57 -15.43
C HIS A 148 24.22 -0.01 -15.96
N VAL A 149 23.33 0.83 -16.49
CA VAL A 149 22.00 0.45 -16.95
C VAL A 149 21.87 0.75 -18.43
N THR A 150 21.44 -0.27 -19.19
CA THR A 150 21.12 -0.16 -20.61
C THR A 150 19.62 -0.29 -20.81
N GLY A 151 19.04 0.60 -21.62
CA GLY A 151 17.65 0.55 -22.09
C GLY A 151 17.52 0.98 -23.54
N ASP A 152 16.34 0.85 -24.12
CA ASP A 152 16.05 1.32 -25.48
C ASP A 152 14.90 2.32 -25.48
N SER A 153 15.05 3.40 -26.23
CA SER A 153 13.95 4.29 -26.61
C SER A 153 12.99 3.56 -27.55
N ILE A 154 11.70 3.52 -27.21
CA ILE A 154 10.66 2.95 -28.08
C ILE A 154 10.41 3.87 -29.28
N ALA A 155 10.59 5.18 -29.11
CA ALA A 155 10.27 6.16 -30.15
C ALA A 155 11.19 6.04 -31.38
N ASP A 156 12.47 5.72 -31.19
CA ASP A 156 13.47 5.69 -32.26
C ASP A 156 14.44 4.50 -32.20
N GLY A 157 14.27 3.58 -31.25
CA GLY A 157 15.09 2.37 -31.12
C GLY A 157 16.52 2.60 -30.66
N LYS A 158 16.88 3.82 -30.23
CA LYS A 158 18.24 4.11 -29.77
C LYS A 158 18.50 3.56 -28.38
N SER A 159 19.72 3.04 -28.18
CA SER A 159 20.21 2.66 -26.85
C SER A 159 20.32 3.87 -25.95
N ILE A 160 20.00 3.66 -24.68
CA ILE A 160 20.11 4.59 -23.57
C ILE A 160 21.03 3.93 -22.55
N GLU A 161 22.09 4.63 -22.16
CA GLU A 161 23.03 4.19 -21.14
C GLU A 161 22.99 5.14 -19.95
N LEU A 162 22.95 4.60 -18.74
CA LEU A 162 22.88 5.34 -17.49
C LEU A 162 23.83 4.76 -16.46
N GLU A 163 24.46 5.62 -15.67
CA GLU A 163 25.23 5.25 -14.47
C GLU A 163 24.45 5.66 -13.23
N ALA A 164 24.32 4.75 -12.27
CA ALA A 164 23.65 5.02 -11.00
C ALA A 164 24.36 4.34 -9.83
N SER A 165 24.24 4.90 -8.62
CA SER A 165 24.74 4.24 -7.42
C SER A 165 23.90 3.02 -7.04
N TYR A 166 22.58 3.07 -7.32
CA TYR A 166 21.63 2.01 -7.02
C TYR A 166 20.62 1.85 -8.16
N LEU A 167 20.11 0.63 -8.35
CA LEU A 167 18.98 0.31 -9.23
C LEU A 167 17.86 -0.31 -8.39
N VAL A 168 16.63 0.14 -8.58
CA VAL A 168 15.45 -0.44 -7.91
C VAL A 168 14.43 -0.87 -8.95
N GLY A 169 14.25 -2.19 -9.08
CA GLY A 169 13.26 -2.83 -9.94
C GLY A 169 11.85 -2.68 -9.38
N CYS A 170 11.11 -1.70 -9.89
CA CYS A 170 9.66 -1.53 -9.65
C CYS A 170 8.85 -1.98 -10.88
N ASP A 171 9.35 -2.96 -11.64
CA ASP A 171 8.95 -3.34 -12.99
C ASP A 171 7.91 -4.48 -13.05
N GLY A 172 7.20 -4.69 -11.94
CA GLY A 172 6.00 -5.52 -11.88
C GLY A 172 6.23 -7.03 -11.83
N ALA A 173 5.13 -7.79 -11.92
CA ALA A 173 5.12 -9.26 -11.74
C ALA A 173 6.13 -10.02 -12.63
N HIS A 174 6.38 -9.51 -13.83
CA HIS A 174 7.29 -10.11 -14.82
C HIS A 174 8.72 -9.57 -14.78
N SER A 175 9.07 -8.84 -13.70
CA SER A 175 10.32 -8.13 -13.47
C SER A 175 11.53 -8.71 -14.20
N VAL A 176 12.09 -7.90 -15.09
CA VAL A 176 13.36 -8.17 -15.79
C VAL A 176 14.51 -8.00 -14.81
N VAL A 177 14.44 -7.00 -13.93
CA VAL A 177 15.46 -6.74 -12.90
C VAL A 177 15.61 -7.96 -11.98
N ARG A 178 14.50 -8.47 -11.41
CA ARG A 178 14.51 -9.68 -10.55
C ARG A 178 15.15 -10.88 -11.26
N LYS A 179 14.77 -11.11 -12.53
CA LYS A 179 15.30 -12.25 -13.31
C LYS A 179 16.81 -12.11 -13.53
N GLN A 180 17.32 -10.91 -13.81
CA GLN A 180 18.75 -10.66 -13.96
C GLN A 180 19.52 -10.76 -12.64
N MET A 181 18.89 -10.41 -11.52
CA MET A 181 19.43 -10.68 -10.18
C MET A 181 19.55 -12.18 -9.87
N GLY A 182 18.90 -13.05 -10.65
CA GLY A 182 18.86 -14.49 -10.40
C GLY A 182 17.95 -14.87 -9.22
N VAL A 183 17.00 -13.99 -8.85
CA VAL A 183 16.13 -14.17 -7.69
C VAL A 183 14.82 -14.84 -8.09
N ASN A 184 14.49 -15.93 -7.40
CA ASN A 184 13.28 -16.69 -7.64
C ASN A 184 12.10 -16.17 -6.80
N LEU A 185 10.89 -16.40 -7.32
CA LEU A 185 9.65 -16.25 -6.58
C LEU A 185 9.24 -17.59 -5.98
N ILE A 186 8.94 -17.61 -4.68
CA ILE A 186 8.53 -18.79 -3.92
C ILE A 186 7.08 -18.62 -3.46
N GLY A 187 6.28 -19.67 -3.60
CA GLY A 187 4.94 -19.73 -3.04
C GLY A 187 3.97 -20.62 -3.83
N ASP A 188 2.69 -20.27 -3.78
CA ASP A 188 1.59 -21.07 -4.30
C ASP A 188 1.17 -20.55 -5.68
N ASP A 189 1.24 -21.43 -6.68
CA ASP A 189 0.83 -21.13 -8.05
C ASP A 189 -0.60 -21.64 -8.34
N GLN A 190 -1.36 -20.83 -9.08
CA GLN A 190 -2.74 -21.09 -9.54
C GLN A 190 -3.81 -21.32 -8.46
N LEU A 191 -4.29 -20.23 -7.86
CA LEU A 191 -5.35 -20.26 -6.84
C LEU A 191 -6.75 -19.98 -7.41
N GLY A 192 -6.80 -19.40 -8.61
CA GLY A 192 -8.03 -19.04 -9.31
C GLY A 192 -7.70 -18.25 -10.57
N ARG A 193 -8.61 -18.26 -11.54
CA ARG A 193 -8.49 -17.47 -12.77
C ARG A 193 -9.61 -16.44 -12.77
N THR A 194 -9.28 -15.21 -13.16
CA THR A 194 -10.26 -14.13 -13.22
C THR A 194 -9.99 -13.29 -14.46
N ARG A 195 -11.08 -12.92 -15.13
CA ARG A 195 -11.10 -12.01 -16.28
C ARG A 195 -11.57 -10.64 -15.80
N SER A 196 -10.76 -9.62 -16.02
CA SER A 196 -11.07 -8.23 -15.65
C SER A 196 -11.34 -7.41 -16.90
N THR A 197 -12.51 -6.77 -16.97
CA THR A 197 -12.87 -5.88 -18.08
C THR A 197 -13.28 -4.52 -17.54
N LEU A 198 -12.55 -3.48 -17.92
CA LEU A 198 -12.95 -2.09 -17.69
C LEU A 198 -13.84 -1.66 -18.86
N ILE A 199 -15.05 -1.20 -18.54
CA ILE A 199 -16.02 -0.73 -19.52
C ILE A 199 -16.49 0.69 -19.21
N ARG A 200 -16.92 1.40 -20.26
CA ARG A 200 -17.77 2.58 -20.16
C ARG A 200 -19.21 2.18 -20.41
N CYS A 201 -20.06 2.30 -19.40
CA CYS A 201 -21.49 2.00 -19.45
C CYS A 201 -22.26 2.89 -18.45
N PRO A 202 -22.79 4.04 -18.89
CA PRO A 202 -23.58 4.92 -18.03
C PRO A 202 -24.84 4.24 -17.46
N GLN A 203 -25.43 3.30 -18.22
CA GLN A 203 -26.68 2.61 -17.87
C GLN A 203 -26.59 1.84 -16.54
N ILE A 204 -25.40 1.36 -16.13
CA ILE A 204 -25.22 0.62 -14.87
C ILE A 204 -25.55 1.51 -13.66
N ARG A 205 -25.26 2.82 -13.73
CA ARG A 205 -25.57 3.74 -12.63
C ARG A 205 -27.07 3.81 -12.35
N ASP A 206 -27.88 3.73 -13.40
CA ASP A 206 -29.34 3.85 -13.34
C ASP A 206 -30.01 2.57 -12.81
N LEU A 207 -29.26 1.47 -12.68
CA LEU A 207 -29.77 0.22 -12.09
C LEU A 207 -29.93 0.30 -10.57
N TYR A 208 -29.32 1.29 -9.91
CA TYR A 208 -29.52 1.49 -8.48
C TYR A 208 -30.80 2.29 -8.22
N GLU A 209 -31.78 1.67 -7.56
CA GLU A 209 -33.00 2.35 -7.10
C GLU A 209 -32.77 3.23 -5.86
N GLY A 210 -31.62 3.09 -5.18
CA GLY A 210 -31.32 3.78 -3.92
C GLY A 210 -29.86 4.17 -3.75
N ARG A 211 -29.33 4.02 -2.53
CA ARG A 211 -27.94 4.32 -2.20
C ARG A 211 -27.01 3.40 -3.02
N PRO A 212 -26.21 3.94 -3.96
CA PRO A 212 -25.35 3.11 -4.79
C PRO A 212 -24.21 2.50 -3.97
N ALA A 213 -23.40 1.65 -4.59
CA ALA A 213 -22.25 1.03 -3.95
C ALA A 213 -21.01 1.13 -4.82
N TRP A 214 -19.86 1.21 -4.17
CA TRP A 214 -18.57 1.17 -4.85
C TRP A 214 -18.27 -0.24 -5.38
N MET A 215 -18.66 -1.30 -4.65
CA MET A 215 -18.46 -2.69 -5.09
C MET A 215 -19.73 -3.51 -4.95
N ASN A 216 -20.05 -4.29 -5.98
CA ASN A 216 -21.09 -5.32 -5.96
C ASN A 216 -20.44 -6.67 -6.17
N TRP A 217 -20.43 -7.48 -5.12
CA TRP A 217 -20.05 -8.88 -5.15
C TRP A 217 -21.25 -9.68 -5.60
N ILE A 218 -21.14 -10.30 -6.77
CA ILE A 218 -22.25 -10.90 -7.47
C ILE A 218 -22.00 -12.40 -7.54
N SER A 219 -22.96 -13.17 -7.06
CA SER A 219 -22.94 -14.64 -7.15
C SER A 219 -24.34 -15.16 -7.46
N ASN A 220 -24.50 -15.80 -8.62
CA ASN A 220 -25.75 -16.42 -9.06
C ASN A 220 -25.48 -17.75 -9.76
N SER A 221 -26.52 -18.40 -10.27
CA SER A 221 -26.41 -19.71 -10.91
C SER A 221 -25.56 -19.76 -12.18
N LYS A 222 -25.24 -18.59 -12.78
CA LYS A 222 -24.47 -18.48 -14.02
C LYS A 222 -23.05 -17.99 -13.77
N VAL A 223 -22.90 -16.97 -12.93
CA VAL A 223 -21.64 -16.24 -12.73
C VAL A 223 -21.35 -15.90 -11.28
N SER A 224 -20.06 -15.77 -10.99
CA SER A 224 -19.52 -15.19 -9.78
C SER A 224 -18.45 -14.18 -10.15
N GLY A 225 -18.48 -13.02 -9.51
CA GLY A 225 -17.59 -11.93 -9.83
C GLY A 225 -17.88 -10.66 -9.05
N VAL A 226 -17.30 -9.55 -9.48
CA VAL A 226 -17.43 -8.24 -8.84
C VAL A 226 -17.60 -7.15 -9.88
N CYS A 227 -18.53 -6.23 -9.65
CA CYS A 227 -18.62 -4.97 -10.38
C CYS A 227 -18.18 -3.80 -9.49
N ILE A 228 -17.17 -3.06 -9.92
CA ILE A 228 -16.54 -1.97 -9.17
C ILE A 228 -16.77 -0.65 -9.89
N ALA A 229 -17.33 0.34 -9.19
CA ALA A 229 -17.41 1.72 -9.67
C ALA A 229 -16.02 2.35 -9.68
N ILE A 230 -15.56 2.82 -10.84
CA ILE A 230 -14.27 3.48 -10.98
C ILE A 230 -14.41 4.99 -10.78
N ASP A 231 -15.42 5.60 -11.42
CA ASP A 231 -15.71 7.03 -11.35
C ASP A 231 -17.12 7.35 -10.79
N GLY A 232 -17.88 6.32 -10.42
CA GLY A 232 -19.24 6.45 -9.89
C GLY A 232 -20.30 6.88 -10.90
N LYS A 233 -19.96 6.95 -12.20
CA LYS A 233 -20.84 7.48 -13.25
C LYS A 233 -20.98 6.50 -14.42
N GLU A 234 -19.88 6.18 -15.08
CA GLU A 234 -19.90 5.40 -16.32
C GLU A 234 -18.76 4.39 -16.42
N LEU A 235 -17.68 4.54 -15.66
CA LEU A 235 -16.55 3.60 -15.69
C LEU A 235 -16.74 2.50 -14.65
N TRP A 236 -16.76 1.25 -15.13
CA TRP A 236 -16.99 0.06 -14.30
C TRP A 236 -15.94 -0.99 -14.59
N LEU A 237 -15.29 -1.51 -13.54
CA LEU A 237 -14.40 -2.66 -13.63
C LEU A 237 -15.14 -3.92 -13.22
N LEU A 238 -15.21 -4.87 -14.15
CA LEU A 238 -15.92 -6.12 -13.98
C LEU A 238 -14.92 -7.26 -13.85
N HIS A 239 -14.89 -7.90 -12.69
CA HIS A 239 -14.14 -9.13 -12.46
C HIS A 239 -15.07 -10.32 -12.62
N ARG A 240 -14.79 -11.20 -13.59
CA ARG A 240 -15.47 -12.49 -13.76
C ARG A 240 -14.51 -13.62 -13.37
N ASN A 241 -14.83 -14.36 -12.32
CA ASN A 241 -14.10 -15.58 -11.96
C ASN A 241 -14.28 -16.68 -13.02
N VAL A 242 -13.22 -17.20 -13.60
CA VAL A 242 -13.33 -18.31 -14.56
C VAL A 242 -13.66 -19.60 -13.80
N PRO A 243 -14.70 -20.36 -14.20
CA PRO A 243 -15.02 -21.64 -13.57
C PRO A 243 -13.83 -22.59 -13.56
N ALA A 244 -13.64 -23.33 -12.47
CA ALA A 244 -12.49 -24.24 -12.32
C ALA A 244 -12.44 -25.31 -13.42
N GLN A 245 -13.61 -25.77 -13.88
CA GLN A 245 -13.79 -26.76 -14.93
C GLN A 245 -13.63 -26.22 -16.36
N ALA A 246 -13.55 -24.90 -16.56
CA ALA A 246 -13.30 -24.33 -17.88
C ALA A 246 -11.87 -24.65 -18.32
N PRO A 247 -11.61 -25.00 -19.60
CA PRO A 247 -10.25 -25.30 -20.06
C PRO A 247 -9.33 -24.08 -19.94
N ASP A 248 -9.80 -22.90 -20.35
CA ASP A 248 -9.06 -21.65 -20.40
C ASP A 248 -10.01 -20.44 -20.27
N PHE A 249 -9.49 -19.23 -20.51
CA PHE A 249 -10.27 -18.00 -20.49
C PHE A 249 -11.22 -17.86 -21.70
N ASP A 250 -10.91 -18.52 -22.83
CA ASP A 250 -11.67 -18.42 -24.09
C ASP A 250 -12.96 -19.24 -24.05
N ALA A 251 -13.07 -20.15 -23.09
CA ALA A 251 -14.32 -20.83 -22.75
C ALA A 251 -15.43 -19.87 -22.28
N LEU A 252 -15.10 -18.62 -21.94
CA LEU A 252 -16.07 -17.60 -21.56
C LEU A 252 -16.34 -16.63 -22.72
N ASP A 253 -17.61 -16.50 -23.10
CA ASP A 253 -18.06 -15.39 -23.93
C ASP A 253 -17.96 -14.08 -23.12
N ALA A 254 -17.20 -13.12 -23.64
CA ALA A 254 -16.90 -11.87 -22.93
C ALA A 254 -18.15 -11.00 -22.75
N ASP A 255 -18.99 -10.87 -23.77
CA ASP A 255 -20.18 -10.02 -23.74
C ASP A 255 -21.26 -10.64 -22.86
N GLN A 256 -21.47 -11.95 -22.99
CA GLN A 256 -22.40 -12.69 -22.15
C GLN A 256 -21.95 -12.68 -20.68
N SER A 257 -20.64 -12.73 -20.40
CA SER A 257 -20.11 -12.61 -19.05
C SER A 257 -20.47 -11.26 -18.41
N ILE A 258 -20.40 -10.17 -19.19
CA ILE A 258 -20.81 -8.84 -18.72
C ILE A 258 -22.31 -8.80 -18.46
N ARG A 259 -23.13 -9.29 -19.41
CA ARG A 259 -24.60 -9.33 -19.27
C ARG A 259 -25.05 -10.16 -18.08
N ASP A 260 -24.45 -11.34 -17.87
CA ASP A 260 -24.78 -12.21 -16.74
C ASP A 260 -24.31 -11.64 -15.40
N LEU A 261 -23.19 -10.91 -15.37
CA LEU A 261 -22.72 -10.26 -14.15
C LEU A 261 -23.65 -9.10 -13.77
N VAL A 262 -23.97 -8.22 -14.72
CA VAL A 262 -24.85 -7.08 -14.43
C VAL A 262 -26.31 -7.52 -14.23
N GLY A 263 -26.74 -8.54 -14.96
CA GLY A 263 -28.10 -9.09 -14.90
C GLY A 263 -29.11 -8.36 -15.80
N VAL A 264 -28.63 -7.57 -16.78
CA VAL A 264 -29.48 -6.80 -17.71
C VAL A 264 -29.15 -7.13 -19.15
N ALA A 265 -30.17 -7.50 -19.93
CA ALA A 265 -30.01 -7.94 -21.31
C ALA A 265 -29.68 -6.79 -22.27
N ASP A 266 -30.29 -5.61 -22.11
CA ASP A 266 -30.20 -4.49 -23.07
C ASP A 266 -29.19 -3.40 -22.63
N LEU A 267 -27.97 -3.82 -22.29
CA LEU A 267 -26.85 -2.92 -22.02
C LEU A 267 -26.01 -2.67 -23.27
N GLN A 268 -25.56 -1.42 -23.41
CA GLN A 268 -24.58 -0.95 -24.39
C GLN A 268 -23.35 -0.44 -23.64
N TRP A 269 -22.17 -0.88 -24.06
CA TRP A 269 -20.92 -0.48 -23.42
C TRP A 269 -19.78 -0.38 -24.43
N GLU A 270 -18.76 0.39 -24.05
CA GLU A 270 -17.46 0.42 -24.71
C GLU A 270 -16.45 -0.31 -23.83
N VAL A 271 -15.67 -1.24 -24.39
CA VAL A 271 -14.57 -1.88 -23.68
C VAL A 271 -13.34 -0.98 -23.75
N ILE A 272 -12.82 -0.57 -22.59
CA ILE A 272 -11.61 0.27 -22.49
C ILE A 272 -10.37 -0.58 -22.30
N GLN A 273 -10.45 -1.57 -21.39
CA GLN A 273 -9.32 -2.44 -21.04
C GLN A 273 -9.81 -3.84 -20.72
N HIS A 274 -8.99 -4.83 -21.06
CA HIS A 274 -9.23 -6.24 -20.78
C HIS A 274 -7.96 -6.92 -20.30
N VAL A 275 -8.03 -7.67 -19.20
CA VAL A 275 -6.90 -8.40 -18.62
C VAL A 275 -7.35 -9.73 -18.05
N ASP A 276 -6.77 -10.81 -18.56
CA ASP A 276 -6.87 -12.14 -17.97
C ASP A 276 -5.71 -12.36 -16.99
N TRP A 277 -6.02 -12.80 -15.78
CA TRP A 277 -5.02 -13.02 -14.75
C TRP A 277 -5.33 -14.22 -13.87
N THR A 278 -4.27 -14.80 -13.33
CA THR A 278 -4.32 -15.92 -12.39
C THR A 278 -3.91 -15.43 -11.02
N ALA A 279 -4.73 -15.71 -10.01
CA ALA A 279 -4.41 -15.45 -8.63
C ALA A 279 -3.23 -16.32 -8.20
N ARG A 280 -2.18 -15.68 -7.68
CA ARG A 280 -0.94 -16.31 -7.22
C ARG A 280 -0.55 -15.71 -5.88
N ARG A 281 0.17 -16.48 -5.07
CA ARG A 281 0.85 -15.99 -3.87
C ARG A 281 2.32 -16.29 -4.01
N LEU A 282 3.10 -15.30 -4.44
CA LEU A 282 4.52 -15.46 -4.73
C LEU A 282 5.31 -14.35 -4.05
N VAL A 283 6.41 -14.71 -3.40
CA VAL A 283 7.32 -13.75 -2.73
C VAL A 283 8.75 -14.06 -3.15
N ALA A 284 9.54 -13.03 -3.44
CA ALA A 284 10.93 -13.19 -3.81
C ALA A 284 11.75 -13.75 -2.65
N GLU A 285 12.71 -14.62 -2.93
CA GLU A 285 13.60 -15.16 -1.91
C GLU A 285 14.53 -14.12 -1.29
N ARG A 286 14.79 -13.03 -2.03
CA ARG A 286 15.61 -11.87 -1.62
C ARG A 286 15.07 -10.61 -2.27
N PHE A 287 15.17 -9.49 -1.58
CA PHE A 287 14.78 -8.17 -2.09
C PHE A 287 16.00 -7.37 -2.56
N ARG A 288 17.22 -7.79 -2.16
CA ARG A 288 18.46 -7.08 -2.48
C ARG A 288 19.57 -8.02 -2.95
N VAL A 289 20.32 -7.57 -3.97
CA VAL A 289 21.63 -8.12 -4.34
C VAL A 289 22.59 -6.96 -4.61
N GLY A 290 23.50 -6.70 -3.67
CA GLY A 290 24.46 -5.60 -3.77
C GLY A 290 23.77 -4.23 -3.84
N ASN A 291 23.91 -3.55 -4.98
CA ASN A 291 23.32 -2.23 -5.22
C ASN A 291 21.98 -2.28 -5.98
N VAL A 292 21.43 -3.50 -6.16
CA VAL A 292 20.17 -3.71 -6.86
C VAL A 292 19.09 -4.20 -5.90
N PHE A 293 17.93 -3.57 -5.95
CA PHE A 293 16.75 -3.87 -5.14
C PHE A 293 15.56 -4.19 -6.04
N ILE A 294 14.55 -4.87 -5.49
CA ILE A 294 13.24 -5.07 -6.13
C ILE A 294 12.12 -4.70 -5.16
N GLU A 295 11.05 -4.11 -5.67
CA GLU A 295 9.97 -3.52 -4.88
C GLU A 295 8.59 -3.80 -5.48
N GLY A 296 7.57 -3.85 -4.62
CA GLY A 296 6.18 -4.09 -5.01
C GLY A 296 6.02 -5.41 -5.79
N ASP A 297 5.27 -5.38 -6.89
CA ASP A 297 4.99 -6.57 -7.70
C ASP A 297 6.25 -7.28 -8.26
N ALA A 298 7.39 -6.60 -8.32
CA ALA A 298 8.67 -7.24 -8.65
C ALA A 298 9.16 -8.15 -7.52
N ALA A 299 8.90 -7.80 -6.27
CA ALA A 299 9.25 -8.56 -5.07
C ALA A 299 8.15 -9.53 -4.63
N HIS A 300 6.87 -9.21 -4.82
CA HIS A 300 5.77 -10.04 -4.34
C HIS A 300 4.49 -9.90 -5.17
N ILE A 301 3.82 -11.02 -5.45
CA ILE A 301 2.57 -11.08 -6.19
C ILE A 301 1.53 -11.70 -5.28
N TRP A 302 0.46 -10.96 -5.01
CA TRP A 302 -0.58 -11.38 -4.08
C TRP A 302 -1.92 -11.63 -4.78
N ILE A 303 -2.74 -12.45 -4.12
CA ILE A 303 -4.16 -12.51 -4.39
C ILE A 303 -4.75 -11.14 -4.02
N PRO A 304 -5.62 -10.52 -4.84
CA PRO A 304 -6.12 -9.16 -4.61
C PRO A 304 -7.17 -9.07 -3.49
N MET A 305 -7.00 -9.81 -2.40
CA MET A 305 -7.81 -9.66 -1.18
C MET A 305 -7.47 -8.33 -0.50
N ALA A 306 -8.49 -7.63 -0.01
CA ALA A 306 -8.38 -6.33 0.69
C ALA A 306 -7.68 -5.18 -0.10
N GLY A 307 -7.36 -5.38 -1.39
CA GLY A 307 -6.67 -4.36 -2.21
C GLY A 307 -5.25 -4.01 -1.72
N TYR A 308 -4.58 -4.92 -1.01
CA TYR A 308 -3.39 -4.55 -0.24
C TYR A 308 -2.06 -4.57 -1.03
N GLY A 309 -1.98 -5.24 -2.19
CA GLY A 309 -0.73 -5.39 -2.97
C GLY A 309 -0.02 -4.07 -3.30
N MET A 310 -0.74 -3.12 -3.91
CA MET A 310 -0.19 -1.77 -4.20
C MET A 310 0.24 -1.04 -2.93
N ASN A 311 -0.56 -1.15 -1.86
CA ASN A 311 -0.31 -0.46 -0.59
C ASN A 311 0.96 -1.00 0.09
N ALA A 312 1.19 -2.30 0.01
CA ALA A 312 2.42 -2.93 0.47
C ALA A 312 3.63 -2.50 -0.35
N GLY A 313 3.54 -2.51 -1.68
CA GLY A 313 4.64 -2.02 -2.54
C GLY A 313 4.99 -0.54 -2.27
N ILE A 314 4.00 0.29 -1.91
CA ILE A 314 4.25 1.65 -1.44
C ILE A 314 4.95 1.66 -0.07
N ALA A 315 4.52 0.81 0.87
CA ALA A 315 5.17 0.71 2.16
C ALA A 315 6.62 0.22 2.05
N ASP A 316 6.91 -0.71 1.14
CA ASP A 316 8.27 -1.19 0.89
C ASP A 316 9.15 -0.06 0.32
N ALA A 317 8.64 0.66 -0.69
CA ALA A 317 9.32 1.82 -1.24
C ALA A 317 9.64 2.90 -0.19
N MET A 318 8.70 3.20 0.71
CA MET A 318 8.90 4.18 1.78
C MET A 318 9.87 3.70 2.85
N ASN A 319 9.97 2.39 3.07
CA ASN A 319 10.96 1.81 3.95
C ASN A 319 12.36 1.92 3.36
N LEU A 320 12.54 1.58 2.08
CA LEU A 320 13.84 1.67 1.41
C LEU A 320 14.31 3.11 1.22
N SER A 321 13.42 4.02 0.85
CA SER A 321 13.76 5.37 0.39
C SER A 321 14.51 6.21 1.43
N TRP A 322 14.07 6.20 2.70
CA TRP A 322 14.72 6.99 3.74
C TRP A 322 16.11 6.46 4.08
N MET A 323 16.29 5.13 4.10
CA MET A 323 17.59 4.49 4.31
C MET A 323 18.54 4.79 3.15
N MET A 324 18.04 4.66 1.92
CA MET A 324 18.83 4.96 0.72
C MET A 324 19.26 6.42 0.69
N ALA A 325 18.37 7.35 1.03
CA ALA A 325 18.72 8.76 1.16
C ALA A 325 19.76 9.00 2.27
N ALA A 326 19.63 8.34 3.42
CA ALA A 326 20.60 8.45 4.51
C ALA A 326 22.01 7.98 4.08
N VAL A 327 22.11 6.91 3.31
CA VAL A 327 23.38 6.42 2.76
C VAL A 327 23.93 7.39 1.71
N LEU A 328 23.12 7.81 0.74
CA LEU A 328 23.55 8.69 -0.36
C LEU A 328 23.99 10.09 0.11
N LEU A 329 23.42 10.58 1.22
CA LEU A 329 23.81 11.85 1.85
C LEU A 329 24.95 11.68 2.88
N GLY A 330 25.43 10.45 3.08
CA GLY A 330 26.54 10.15 3.98
C GLY A 330 26.19 10.25 5.46
N HIS A 331 24.91 10.10 5.83
CA HIS A 331 24.44 10.02 7.21
C HIS A 331 24.56 8.62 7.80
N ALA A 332 24.54 7.57 6.96
CA ALA A 332 24.58 6.18 7.39
C ALA A 332 25.54 5.34 6.52
N SER A 333 25.97 4.19 7.05
CA SER A 333 26.74 3.20 6.30
C SER A 333 25.85 2.43 5.32
N PRO A 334 26.33 2.01 4.13
CA PRO A 334 25.56 1.20 3.19
C PRO A 334 24.97 -0.11 3.74
N SER A 335 25.47 -0.60 4.88
CA SER A 335 24.94 -1.80 5.55
C SER A 335 23.56 -1.57 6.18
N ILE A 336 23.12 -0.33 6.43
CA ILE A 336 21.75 -0.11 6.93
C ILE A 336 20.69 -0.59 5.94
N LEU A 337 21.03 -0.63 4.64
CA LEU A 337 20.11 -1.07 3.59
C LEU A 337 19.79 -2.57 3.67
N ASP A 338 20.55 -3.36 4.44
CA ASP A 338 20.23 -4.77 4.71
C ASP A 338 19.00 -4.90 5.63
N ALA A 339 18.66 -3.84 6.38
CA ALA A 339 17.45 -3.79 7.19
C ALA A 339 16.18 -3.87 6.34
N HIS A 340 16.21 -3.38 5.10
CA HIS A 340 15.04 -3.37 4.22
C HIS A 340 14.46 -4.78 4.00
N GLU A 341 15.32 -5.75 3.66
CA GLU A 341 14.88 -7.13 3.47
C GLU A 341 14.40 -7.74 4.79
N LYS A 342 15.15 -7.54 5.89
CA LYS A 342 14.79 -8.03 7.23
C LYS A 342 13.46 -7.48 7.74
N GLU A 343 13.10 -6.26 7.36
CA GLU A 343 11.88 -5.59 7.80
C GLU A 343 10.69 -5.87 6.89
N ARG A 344 10.89 -5.93 5.57
CA ARG A 344 9.78 -6.00 4.60
C ARG A 344 9.45 -7.41 4.15
N HIS A 345 10.43 -8.31 4.13
CA HIS A 345 10.22 -9.69 3.72
C HIS A 345 9.27 -10.45 4.68
N PRO A 346 9.45 -10.42 6.02
CA PRO A 346 8.55 -11.12 6.93
C PRO A 346 7.12 -10.57 6.88
N ILE A 347 6.96 -9.25 6.77
CA ILE A 347 5.64 -8.61 6.65
C ILE A 347 4.95 -9.06 5.37
N THR A 348 5.68 -9.08 4.25
CA THR A 348 5.15 -9.56 2.97
C THR A 348 4.69 -11.01 3.05
N GLU A 349 5.47 -11.86 3.71
CA GLU A 349 5.17 -13.27 3.91
C GLU A 349 3.90 -13.45 4.75
N GLN A 350 3.82 -12.80 5.92
CA GLN A 350 2.69 -12.87 6.85
C GLN A 350 1.40 -12.37 6.22
N VAL A 351 1.43 -11.19 5.60
CA VAL A 351 0.29 -10.59 4.92
C VAL A 351 -0.21 -11.48 3.79
N SER A 352 0.70 -12.04 3.00
CA SER A 352 0.34 -12.93 1.90
C SER A 352 -0.38 -14.19 2.40
N ARG A 353 0.01 -14.72 3.56
CA ARG A 353 -0.65 -15.87 4.19
C ARG A 353 -2.03 -15.52 4.74
N LEU A 354 -2.19 -14.36 5.37
CA LEU A 354 -3.49 -13.90 5.86
C LEU A 354 -4.48 -13.69 4.70
N ALA A 355 -4.03 -13.06 3.62
CA ALA A 355 -4.82 -12.89 2.40
C ALA A 355 -5.23 -14.24 1.80
N MET A 356 -4.31 -15.21 1.75
CA MET A 356 -4.56 -16.56 1.25
C MET A 356 -5.53 -17.36 2.12
N ALA A 357 -5.34 -17.35 3.45
CA ALA A 357 -6.25 -18.00 4.39
C ALA A 357 -7.68 -17.48 4.22
N LYS A 358 -7.84 -16.16 4.00
CA LYS A 358 -9.15 -15.56 3.76
C LYS A 358 -9.78 -15.97 2.43
N ALA A 359 -8.98 -16.05 1.37
CA ALA A 359 -9.44 -16.53 0.07
C ALA A 359 -9.94 -17.98 0.12
N LEU A 360 -9.22 -18.85 0.86
CA LEU A 360 -9.63 -20.24 1.08
C LEU A 360 -10.91 -20.36 1.92
N GLU A 361 -11.04 -19.56 3.00
CA GLU A 361 -12.26 -19.51 3.81
C GLU A 361 -13.48 -19.18 2.94
N TYR A 362 -13.36 -18.17 2.09
CA TYR A 362 -14.41 -17.78 1.13
C TYR A 362 -14.77 -18.91 0.17
N ALA A 363 -13.78 -19.58 -0.42
CA ALA A 363 -14.01 -20.67 -1.39
C ALA A 363 -14.75 -21.87 -0.76
N SER A 364 -14.48 -22.18 0.51
CA SER A 364 -15.03 -23.37 1.19
C SER A 364 -16.53 -23.28 1.51
N ARG A 365 -17.08 -22.08 1.72
CA ARG A 365 -18.43 -21.88 2.26
C ARG A 365 -19.52 -21.58 1.21
N ASN A 366 -19.15 -21.46 -0.07
CA ASN A 366 -20.10 -21.36 -1.19
C ASN A 366 -20.86 -22.67 -1.50
N THR A 367 -20.95 -23.61 -0.55
CA THR A 367 -21.48 -24.97 -0.78
C THR A 367 -22.62 -25.39 0.16
N GLU A 368 -22.96 -24.62 1.18
CA GLU A 368 -24.04 -24.98 2.10
C GLU A 368 -25.41 -24.57 1.53
N LYS A 369 -26.20 -25.58 1.14
CA LYS A 369 -27.62 -25.43 0.80
C LYS A 369 -28.44 -25.68 2.07
N ASP A 370 -29.55 -24.96 2.21
CA ASP A 370 -30.55 -25.05 3.30
C ASP A 370 -30.31 -24.21 4.59
N VAL A 371 -29.48 -23.16 4.53
CA VAL A 371 -29.34 -22.17 5.62
C VAL A 371 -30.36 -21.02 5.46
N PRO A 372 -31.05 -20.56 6.53
CA PRO A 372 -31.92 -19.39 6.47
C PRO A 372 -31.18 -18.15 5.93
N ARG A 373 -31.87 -17.38 5.07
CA ARG A 373 -31.28 -16.21 4.39
C ARG A 373 -30.67 -15.19 5.35
N GLU A 374 -31.29 -14.94 6.49
CA GLU A 374 -30.80 -14.00 7.50
C GLU A 374 -29.47 -14.47 8.12
N GLU A 375 -29.32 -15.78 8.32
CA GLU A 375 -28.10 -16.38 8.84
C GLU A 375 -26.97 -16.32 7.80
N VAL A 376 -27.29 -16.59 6.52
CA VAL A 376 -26.35 -16.38 5.40
C VAL A 376 -25.90 -14.92 5.34
N ALA A 377 -26.82 -13.96 5.45
CA ALA A 377 -26.50 -12.53 5.43
C ALA A 377 -25.53 -12.13 6.55
N LYS A 378 -25.75 -12.65 7.76
CA LYS A 378 -24.87 -12.42 8.91
C LYS A 378 -23.48 -13.03 8.70
N ILE A 379 -23.41 -14.28 8.25
CA ILE A 379 -22.14 -14.98 7.99
C ILE A 379 -21.34 -14.24 6.91
N VAL A 380 -21.98 -13.87 5.79
CA VAL A 380 -21.34 -13.12 4.71
C VAL A 380 -20.83 -11.78 5.23
N TYR A 381 -21.60 -11.07 6.07
CA TYR A 381 -21.16 -9.82 6.66
C TYR A 381 -19.91 -10.01 7.54
N GLU A 382 -19.94 -10.94 8.50
CA GLU A 382 -18.86 -11.15 9.47
C GLU A 382 -17.56 -11.59 8.80
N ILE A 383 -17.65 -12.42 7.76
CA ILE A 383 -16.48 -12.86 6.99
C ILE A 383 -15.88 -11.68 6.20
N ASN A 384 -16.72 -10.84 5.61
CA ASN A 384 -16.25 -9.88 4.61
C ASN A 384 -15.98 -8.48 5.17
N ALA A 385 -16.63 -8.04 6.24
CA ALA A 385 -16.41 -6.71 6.83
C ALA A 385 -14.94 -6.41 7.16
N PRO A 386 -14.17 -7.33 7.78
CA PRO A 386 -12.76 -7.09 8.08
C PRO A 386 -11.92 -6.76 6.83
N GLN A 387 -12.26 -7.29 5.66
CA GLN A 387 -11.48 -7.08 4.43
C GLN A 387 -11.63 -5.65 3.86
N PHE A 388 -12.75 -4.97 4.15
CA PHE A 388 -12.95 -3.60 3.69
C PHE A 388 -12.46 -2.59 4.74
N VAL A 389 -12.34 -3.01 5.99
CA VAL A 389 -11.96 -2.18 7.13
C VAL A 389 -10.81 -2.86 7.88
N CYS A 390 -9.73 -3.13 7.15
CA CYS A 390 -8.58 -3.89 7.65
C CYS A 390 -7.68 -3.05 8.57
N GLU A 391 -8.11 -2.70 9.78
CA GLU A 391 -7.29 -1.87 10.68
C GLU A 391 -5.93 -2.52 10.95
N GLY A 392 -5.95 -3.85 11.17
CA GLY A 392 -4.76 -4.67 11.33
C GLY A 392 -3.80 -4.53 10.17
N LEU A 393 -4.23 -4.78 8.92
CA LEU A 393 -3.34 -4.61 7.75
C LEU A 393 -2.77 -3.19 7.62
N ASN A 394 -3.51 -2.16 8.03
CA ASN A 394 -3.04 -0.78 7.93
C ASN A 394 -1.98 -0.44 8.99
N PHE A 395 -2.16 -0.91 10.23
CA PHE A 395 -1.44 -0.35 11.38
C PHE A 395 -0.82 -1.36 12.34
N GLY A 396 -1.19 -2.64 12.23
CA GLY A 396 -0.84 -3.67 13.20
C GLY A 396 0.47 -4.40 12.94
N TYR A 397 1.08 -4.24 11.75
CA TYR A 397 2.37 -4.88 11.47
C TYR A 397 3.51 -4.17 12.22
N PHE A 398 4.57 -4.91 12.51
CA PHE A 398 5.74 -4.41 13.24
C PHE A 398 7.01 -5.10 12.76
N TYR A 399 8.17 -4.47 12.96
CA TYR A 399 9.47 -5.07 12.68
C TYR A 399 10.02 -5.72 13.95
N ASP A 400 10.39 -6.99 13.91
CA ASP A 400 10.83 -7.75 15.09
C ASP A 400 12.30 -8.22 15.05
N ASP A 401 12.97 -8.13 13.90
CA ASP A 401 14.41 -8.42 13.73
C ASP A 401 15.14 -7.34 12.90
N SER A 402 14.76 -6.07 13.07
CA SER A 402 15.47 -4.97 12.41
C SER A 402 16.84 -4.72 13.08
N PRO A 403 17.93 -4.61 12.31
CA PRO A 403 19.23 -4.20 12.86
C PRO A 403 19.27 -2.70 13.21
N LEU A 404 18.25 -1.93 12.84
CA LEU A 404 18.14 -0.48 13.10
C LEU A 404 17.17 -0.17 14.24
N ILE A 405 16.83 -1.17 15.07
CA ILE A 405 15.90 -1.04 16.19
C ILE A 405 16.54 -1.60 17.45
N LEU A 406 16.48 -0.81 18.52
CA LEU A 406 16.90 -1.18 19.86
C LEU A 406 15.67 -1.71 20.60
N TYR A 407 15.47 -3.03 20.50
CA TYR A 407 14.35 -3.72 21.14
C TYR A 407 14.46 -3.72 22.66
N ASP A 408 13.31 -3.60 23.32
CA ASP A 408 13.18 -3.87 24.75
C ASP A 408 12.52 -5.24 24.97
N THR A 409 12.13 -5.56 26.21
CA THR A 409 11.56 -6.87 26.56
C THR A 409 10.05 -6.97 26.30
N GLU A 410 9.39 -5.91 25.85
CA GLU A 410 7.95 -5.93 25.59
C GLU A 410 7.64 -6.61 24.26
N ILE A 411 6.68 -7.53 24.29
CA ILE A 411 6.23 -8.23 23.09
C ILE A 411 5.20 -7.34 22.37
N PRO A 412 5.38 -7.03 21.08
CA PRO A 412 4.38 -6.34 20.29
C PRO A 412 3.04 -7.09 20.27
N PRO A 413 1.89 -6.39 20.10
CA PRO A 413 0.59 -7.03 20.01
C PRO A 413 0.52 -8.03 18.84
N SER A 414 -0.38 -9.01 18.96
CA SER A 414 -0.65 -9.96 17.87
C SER A 414 -1.14 -9.24 16.62
N TYR A 415 -0.70 -9.72 15.45
CA TYR A 415 -1.08 -9.19 14.16
C TYR A 415 -2.19 -10.02 13.49
N ASP A 416 -3.27 -9.37 13.07
CA ASP A 416 -4.33 -9.95 12.24
C ASP A 416 -4.78 -8.97 11.14
N MET A 417 -5.72 -9.39 10.29
CA MET A 417 -6.21 -8.57 9.17
C MET A 417 -7.16 -7.44 9.63
N GLY A 418 -8.02 -7.73 10.60
CA GLY A 418 -9.20 -6.92 10.92
C GLY A 418 -8.95 -5.81 11.94
N SER A 419 -8.18 -6.08 13.00
CA SER A 419 -8.00 -5.16 14.13
C SER A 419 -6.54 -4.84 14.41
N ALA A 420 -6.26 -3.65 14.94
CA ALA A 420 -4.93 -3.28 15.43
C ALA A 420 -5.00 -2.82 16.89
N THR A 421 -4.09 -3.31 17.72
CA THR A 421 -3.91 -2.79 19.08
C THR A 421 -2.79 -1.75 19.08
N PRO A 422 -3.07 -0.49 19.49
CA PRO A 422 -2.03 0.53 19.58
C PRO A 422 -0.92 0.11 20.56
N SER A 423 0.32 0.22 20.14
CA SER A 423 1.49 -0.08 20.97
C SER A 423 2.63 0.87 20.68
N THR A 424 3.45 1.11 21.69
CA THR A 424 4.70 1.85 21.55
C THR A 424 5.93 0.94 21.53
N ALA A 425 5.77 -0.39 21.53
CA ALA A 425 6.90 -1.32 21.50
C ALA A 425 7.82 -1.03 20.30
N PRO A 426 9.16 -1.09 20.45
CA PRO A 426 10.06 -0.90 19.34
C PRO A 426 9.73 -1.88 18.21
N GLY A 427 9.67 -1.38 16.98
CA GLY A 427 9.15 -2.11 15.82
C GLY A 427 7.71 -1.76 15.45
N CYS A 428 6.89 -1.26 16.37
CA CYS A 428 5.52 -0.84 16.03
C CYS A 428 5.51 0.54 15.35
N ARG A 429 4.51 0.75 14.47
CA ARG A 429 4.13 2.09 14.00
C ARG A 429 3.73 2.96 15.20
N LEU A 430 4.29 4.16 15.28
CA LEU A 430 3.90 5.17 16.27
C LEU A 430 2.39 5.41 16.20
N PRO A 431 1.61 5.15 17.26
CA PRO A 431 0.18 5.45 17.24
C PRO A 431 -0.06 6.95 17.03
N HIS A 432 -0.91 7.29 16.08
CA HIS A 432 -1.21 8.68 15.76
C HIS A 432 -1.95 9.38 16.90
N PHE A 433 -1.63 10.66 17.11
CA PHE A 433 -2.41 11.60 17.90
C PHE A 433 -2.27 13.01 17.32
N TRP A 434 -3.24 13.85 17.68
CA TRP A 434 -3.27 15.27 17.30
C TRP A 434 -2.69 16.11 18.43
N LEU A 435 -1.72 16.98 18.13
CA LEU A 435 -1.16 17.96 19.08
C LEU A 435 -2.07 19.20 19.20
N SER A 436 -2.77 19.52 18.12
CA SER A 436 -3.78 20.55 18.05
C SER A 436 -4.88 20.13 17.07
N ALA A 437 -5.90 20.96 16.85
CA ALA A 437 -6.94 20.66 15.87
C ALA A 437 -6.43 20.46 14.42
N LYS A 438 -5.18 20.86 14.10
CA LYS A 438 -4.61 20.79 12.75
C LYS A 438 -3.23 20.11 12.68
N ASP A 439 -2.55 19.95 13.81
CA ASP A 439 -1.18 19.46 13.84
C ASP A 439 -1.16 17.97 14.16
N SER A 440 -0.99 17.15 13.13
CA SER A 440 -0.74 15.72 13.30
C SER A 440 0.69 15.53 13.78
N ILE A 441 0.91 14.59 14.72
CA ILE A 441 2.27 14.23 15.13
C ILE A 441 3.16 13.81 13.94
N TYR A 442 2.57 13.21 12.89
CA TYR A 442 3.31 12.77 11.72
C TYR A 442 3.85 13.91 10.85
N ASP A 443 3.21 15.09 10.90
CA ASP A 443 3.68 16.26 10.15
C ASP A 443 4.92 16.90 10.79
N LEU A 444 5.19 16.59 12.06
CA LEU A 444 6.34 17.09 12.81
C LEU A 444 7.55 16.16 12.79
N LEU A 445 7.38 14.92 12.31
CA LEU A 445 8.48 13.98 12.22
C LEU A 445 9.56 14.50 11.29
N GLY A 446 10.81 14.40 11.74
CA GLY A 446 11.98 14.74 10.98
C GLY A 446 12.24 13.81 9.80
N PRO A 447 13.17 14.18 8.91
CA PRO A 447 13.50 13.40 7.73
C PRO A 447 14.14 12.04 8.05
N TYR A 448 14.74 11.83 9.22
CA TYR A 448 15.38 10.55 9.55
C TYR A 448 14.91 10.03 10.90
N TYR A 449 15.36 10.66 11.99
CA TYR A 449 14.95 10.29 13.34
C TYR A 449 14.30 11.47 14.05
N SER A 450 13.33 11.14 14.90
CA SER A 450 12.62 12.09 15.76
C SER A 450 12.59 11.57 17.18
N LEU A 451 13.06 12.35 18.15
CA LEU A 451 12.89 12.08 19.56
C LEU A 451 11.63 12.79 20.06
N LEU A 452 10.60 12.04 20.40
CA LEU A 452 9.43 12.53 21.11
C LEU A 452 9.75 12.57 22.60
N GLN A 453 9.51 13.72 23.22
CA GLN A 453 9.64 13.95 24.66
C GLN A 453 8.25 14.16 25.23
N LEU A 454 7.85 13.25 26.12
CA LEU A 454 6.53 13.20 26.71
C LEU A 454 6.57 13.66 28.18
N ASN A 455 5.40 14.00 28.71
CA ASN A 455 5.19 14.28 30.14
C ASN A 455 6.11 15.38 30.72
N GLY A 456 6.48 16.36 29.90
CA GLY A 456 7.35 17.48 30.30
C GLY A 456 8.81 17.09 30.56
N ARG A 457 9.22 15.85 30.25
CA ARG A 457 10.64 15.46 30.29
C ARG A 457 11.40 16.08 29.13
N LYS A 458 12.64 16.47 29.41
CA LYS A 458 13.55 17.04 28.42
C LYS A 458 14.81 16.20 28.33
N MET A 459 15.25 16.07 27.10
CA MET A 459 16.54 15.52 26.69
C MET A 459 17.66 16.41 27.22
N ASP A 460 18.78 15.81 27.60
CA ASP A 460 19.99 16.56 27.90
C ASP A 460 20.77 16.95 26.62
N SER A 461 21.73 17.85 26.75
CA SER A 461 22.54 18.27 25.59
C SER A 461 23.39 17.15 24.98
N LEU A 462 23.68 16.07 25.72
CA LEU A 462 24.57 14.99 25.28
C LEU A 462 23.90 14.11 24.23
N PHE A 463 22.60 13.84 24.36
CA PHE A 463 21.86 13.06 23.37
C PHE A 463 21.92 13.70 21.98
N LYS A 464 21.64 15.01 21.91
CA LYS A 464 21.73 15.75 20.65
C LYS A 464 23.14 15.75 20.09
N TYR A 465 24.14 15.95 20.97
CA TYR A 465 25.54 15.95 20.58
C TYR A 465 25.97 14.61 19.95
N ALA A 466 25.51 13.47 20.45
CA ALA A 466 25.82 12.16 19.87
C ALA A 466 25.31 12.02 18.42
N PHE A 467 24.09 12.49 18.14
CA PHE A 467 23.54 12.51 16.78
C PHE A 467 24.30 13.48 15.86
N ASP A 468 24.73 14.64 16.38
CA ASP A 468 25.53 15.61 15.64
C ASP A 468 26.91 15.04 15.28
N VAL A 469 27.59 14.33 16.20
CA VAL A 469 28.87 13.65 15.96
C VAL A 469 28.71 12.51 14.94
N GLY A 470 27.67 11.69 15.08
CA GLY A 470 27.32 10.64 14.12
C GLY A 470 26.82 11.16 12.77
N ARG A 471 26.69 12.49 12.62
CA ARG A 471 26.17 13.18 11.42
C ARG A 471 24.78 12.68 11.00
N MET A 472 23.96 12.29 11.96
CA MET A 472 22.60 11.83 11.71
C MET A 472 21.60 12.90 12.18
N PRO A 473 20.78 13.49 11.30
CA PRO A 473 19.83 14.51 11.71
C PRO A 473 18.79 13.96 12.68
N LEU A 474 18.64 14.63 13.82
CA LEU A 474 17.64 14.36 14.83
C LEU A 474 16.69 15.55 14.98
N THR A 475 15.39 15.29 14.82
CA THR A 475 14.34 16.24 15.18
C THR A 475 13.87 15.95 16.61
N VAL A 476 13.61 16.98 17.40
CA VAL A 476 13.15 16.81 18.78
C VAL A 476 11.77 17.44 18.90
N ILE A 477 10.81 16.68 19.42
CA ILE A 477 9.41 17.05 19.44
C ILE A 477 8.90 16.93 20.87
N ASP A 478 8.42 18.05 21.40
CA ASP A 478 7.70 18.07 22.66
C ASP A 478 6.23 17.75 22.40
N ALA A 479 5.70 16.76 23.12
CA ALA A 479 4.31 16.34 22.99
C ALA A 479 3.72 15.96 24.35
N GLU A 480 2.42 16.22 24.51
CA GLU A 480 1.64 15.71 25.64
C GLU A 480 0.60 14.73 25.10
N VAL A 481 0.55 13.53 25.68
CA VAL A 481 -0.35 12.46 25.23
C VAL A 481 -0.93 11.75 26.45
N GLU A 482 -2.25 11.73 26.55
CA GLU A 482 -2.95 11.13 27.70
C GLU A 482 -3.24 9.62 27.51
N ALA A 483 -3.06 9.09 26.30
CA ALA A 483 -3.41 7.71 26.00
C ALA A 483 -2.50 6.73 26.76
N SER A 484 -3.12 5.78 27.49
CA SER A 484 -2.44 4.92 28.47
C SER A 484 -1.37 3.98 27.91
N TYR A 485 -1.32 3.76 26.59
CA TYR A 485 -0.30 2.96 25.93
C TYR A 485 1.01 3.75 25.65
N PHE A 486 1.02 5.07 25.85
CA PHE A 486 2.23 5.87 25.95
C PHE A 486 2.76 5.84 27.40
N ARG A 487 3.59 4.82 27.68
CA ARG A 487 4.10 4.54 29.04
C ARG A 487 5.54 5.01 29.28
N HIS A 488 6.16 5.61 28.27
CA HIS A 488 7.56 6.01 28.29
C HIS A 488 7.69 7.52 28.06
N ASP A 489 8.62 8.15 28.76
CA ASP A 489 8.87 9.58 28.64
C ASP A 489 9.59 9.96 27.33
N PHE A 490 10.31 9.03 26.71
CA PHE A 490 11.02 9.24 25.46
C PHE A 490 10.70 8.13 24.44
N LEU A 491 10.44 8.53 23.20
CA LEU A 491 10.31 7.61 22.06
C LEU A 491 11.18 8.12 20.91
N LEU A 492 12.02 7.27 20.36
CA LEU A 492 12.76 7.55 19.15
C LEU A 492 12.04 6.90 17.97
N VAL A 493 11.70 7.71 16.98
CA VAL A 493 10.83 7.37 15.87
C VAL A 493 11.56 7.61 14.56
N ARG A 494 11.51 6.63 13.66
CA ARG A 494 12.08 6.69 12.30
C ARG A 494 11.20 7.50 11.34
N ALA A 495 11.77 7.85 10.20
CA ALA A 495 11.09 8.56 9.12
C ALA A 495 9.91 7.77 8.53
N ASP A 496 9.96 6.44 8.57
CA ASP A 496 8.84 5.56 8.22
C ASP A 496 7.85 5.36 9.39
N GLN A 497 7.91 6.23 10.40
CA GLN A 497 7.01 6.31 11.56
C GLN A 497 7.06 5.11 12.51
N HIS A 498 8.05 4.22 12.37
CA HIS A 498 8.24 3.10 13.29
C HIS A 498 9.10 3.53 14.48
N ILE A 499 8.71 3.09 15.68
CA ILE A 499 9.47 3.35 16.90
C ILE A 499 10.71 2.46 16.88
N CYS A 500 11.91 3.04 16.96
CA CYS A 500 13.16 2.28 17.00
C CYS A 500 13.78 2.17 18.40
N TRP A 501 13.31 2.96 19.36
CA TRP A 501 13.72 2.89 20.76
C TRP A 501 12.71 3.65 21.64
N ARG A 502 12.62 3.31 22.93
CA ARG A 502 11.87 4.08 23.94
C ARG A 502 12.46 3.90 25.34
N GLY A 503 12.16 4.82 26.25
CA GLY A 503 12.61 4.72 27.64
C GLY A 503 12.08 5.84 28.54
N ASN A 504 12.18 5.64 29.86
CA ASN A 504 11.90 6.69 30.87
C ASN A 504 13.14 7.51 31.26
N ALA A 505 14.30 7.07 30.79
CA ALA A 505 15.57 7.77 30.86
C ALA A 505 16.27 7.60 29.52
N LEU A 506 17.14 8.54 29.18
CA LEU A 506 18.00 8.41 28.02
C LEU A 506 19.03 7.27 28.24
N PRO A 507 19.46 6.57 27.18
CA PRO A 507 20.52 5.56 27.28
C PRO A 507 21.84 6.14 27.83
N ASP A 508 22.54 5.38 28.67
CA ASP A 508 23.85 5.78 29.19
C ASP A 508 24.91 5.87 28.08
N ASP A 509 24.86 4.96 27.11
CA ASP A 509 25.76 4.94 25.95
C ASP A 509 25.03 5.43 24.68
N MET A 510 25.02 6.75 24.53
CA MET A 510 24.42 7.40 23.37
C MET A 510 25.17 7.15 22.07
N THR A 511 26.47 6.88 22.16
CA THR A 511 27.27 6.55 20.98
C THR A 511 26.80 5.23 20.41
N ALA A 512 26.70 4.16 21.22
CA ALA A 512 26.22 2.86 20.78
C ALA A 512 24.82 2.90 20.14
N VAL A 513 23.94 3.77 20.64
CA VAL A 513 22.62 4.01 20.03
C VAL A 513 22.77 4.55 18.61
N VAL A 514 23.55 5.61 18.42
CA VAL A 514 23.76 6.20 17.08
C VAL A 514 24.49 5.23 16.16
N GLU A 515 25.48 4.47 16.65
CA GLU A 515 26.16 3.44 15.87
C GLU A 515 25.21 2.34 15.41
N THR A 516 24.28 1.90 16.26
CA THR A 516 23.24 0.93 15.90
C THR A 516 22.32 1.48 14.80
N LEU A 517 21.87 2.73 14.95
CA LEU A 517 20.91 3.34 14.02
C LEU A 517 21.53 3.71 12.66
N THR A 518 22.84 3.95 12.61
CA THR A 518 23.53 4.44 11.41
C THR A 518 24.48 3.42 10.80
N HIS A 519 24.82 2.36 11.54
CA HIS A 519 25.93 1.44 11.27
C HIS A 519 27.26 2.15 10.98
N ARG A 520 27.44 3.36 11.51
CA ARG A 520 28.71 4.10 11.46
C ARG A 520 29.36 4.02 12.82
N SER A 521 30.66 3.74 12.88
CA SER A 521 31.44 4.02 14.08
C SER A 521 31.55 5.54 14.26
N ALA A 522 31.29 6.01 15.48
CA ALA A 522 31.29 7.44 15.80
C ALA A 522 32.70 8.06 15.84
#